data_AF-A0A9P5TG20-F1
#
_entry.id   AF-A0A9P5TG20-F1
#
_cell.length_a   1.000
_cell.length_b   1.000
_cell.length_c   1.000
_cell.angle_alpha   90.00
_cell.angle_beta   90.00
_cell.angle_gamma   90.00
#
_symmetry.space_group_name_H-M   'P 1'
#
loop_
_entity.id
_entity.type
_entity.pdbx_description
1 polymer ?
#
loop_
_entity_poly.entity_id
_entity_poly.type
_entity_poly.pdbx_seq_one_letter_code
_entity_poly.pdbx_strand_id
1 'polypeptide(L)'
;KVKCILDEFDHQNLKIIDFLDALSWGDTVCTQDPKIRRERTVLLGDKKLEKVLHHWALPPRQRGSKKKRPKGAYPLMKNFATSFLKDQASDELERLGKYLHS
;
A
#
# COMPACT_ATOMS: atom_id res chain seq x y z
N LYS A 1 -7.37 -1.25 22.15
CA LYS A 1 -8.11 -1.28 20.86
C LYS A 1 -7.32 -2.00 19.79
N VAL A 2 -6.20 -1.45 19.26
CA VAL A 2 -5.41 -2.14 18.22
C VAL A 2 -4.92 -3.52 18.66
N LYS A 3 -4.32 -3.64 19.87
CA LYS A 3 -3.89 -4.94 20.41
C LYS A 3 -5.03 -5.96 20.43
N CYS A 4 -6.20 -5.62 20.96
CA CYS A 4 -7.35 -6.53 21.00
C CYS A 4 -7.80 -7.00 19.61
N ILE A 5 -7.69 -6.16 18.58
CA ILE A 5 -7.99 -6.55 17.19
C ILE A 5 -6.91 -7.49 16.66
N LEU A 6 -5.64 -7.27 17.00
CA LEU A 6 -4.56 -8.19 16.65
C LEU A 6 -4.70 -9.53 17.38
N ASP A 7 -5.16 -9.52 18.62
CA ASP A 7 -5.47 -10.73 19.36
C ASP A 7 -6.60 -11.50 18.62
N GLU A 8 -7.64 -10.82 18.12
CA GLU A 8 -8.68 -11.47 17.30
C GLU A 8 -8.12 -12.03 15.98
N PHE A 9 -7.21 -11.31 15.33
CA PHE A 9 -6.52 -11.80 14.13
C PHE A 9 -5.77 -13.10 14.43
N ASP A 10 -5.07 -13.16 15.57
CA ASP A 10 -4.39 -14.39 15.99
C ASP A 10 -5.38 -15.53 16.30
N HIS A 11 -6.53 -15.24 16.92
CA HIS A 11 -7.59 -16.25 17.14
C HIS A 11 -8.19 -16.79 15.83
N GLN A 12 -8.32 -15.93 14.81
CA GLN A 12 -8.82 -16.31 13.47
C GLN A 12 -7.72 -16.84 12.53
N ASN A 13 -6.48 -16.98 13.03
CA ASN A 13 -5.30 -17.31 12.23
C ASN A 13 -5.12 -16.42 10.98
N LEU A 14 -5.44 -15.14 11.10
CA LEU A 14 -5.35 -14.14 10.04
C LEU A 14 -4.14 -13.24 10.26
N LYS A 15 -3.24 -13.09 9.28
CA LYS A 15 -2.16 -12.10 9.38
C LYS A 15 -2.60 -10.77 8.78
N ILE A 16 -1.97 -9.69 9.23
CA ILE A 16 -2.27 -8.32 8.75
C ILE A 16 -2.10 -8.24 7.23
N ILE A 17 -1.10 -8.94 6.67
CA ILE A 17 -0.85 -8.92 5.23
C ILE A 17 -2.01 -9.58 4.45
N ASP A 18 -2.50 -10.72 4.93
CA ASP A 18 -3.63 -11.43 4.31
C ASP A 18 -4.91 -10.59 4.38
N PHE A 19 -5.14 -9.92 5.51
CA PHE A 19 -6.25 -8.99 5.65
C PHE A 19 -6.15 -7.82 4.66
N LEU A 20 -4.97 -7.20 4.53
CA LEU A 20 -4.78 -6.06 3.61
C LEU A 20 -4.94 -6.50 2.14
N ASP A 21 -4.48 -7.70 1.80
CA ASP A 21 -4.60 -8.27 0.47
C ASP A 21 -6.07 -8.57 0.12
N ALA A 22 -6.79 -9.26 1.02
CA ALA A 22 -8.20 -9.58 0.88
C ALA A 22 -9.11 -8.33 0.90
N LEU A 23 -8.83 -7.35 1.77
CA LEU A 23 -9.52 -6.05 1.77
C LEU A 23 -9.33 -5.32 0.44
N SER A 24 -8.19 -5.51 -0.21
CA SER A 24 -7.84 -4.92 -1.50
C SER A 24 -8.49 -5.70 -2.65
N TRP A 25 -7.70 -6.39 -3.47
CA TRP A 25 -8.18 -7.17 -4.62
C TRP A 25 -7.58 -8.59 -4.66
N GLY A 26 -6.94 -9.03 -3.58
CA GLY A 26 -6.29 -10.34 -3.50
C GLY A 26 -7.25 -11.51 -3.32
N ASP A 27 -8.49 -11.26 -2.88
CA ASP A 27 -9.51 -12.29 -2.70
C ASP A 27 -10.81 -11.92 -3.43
N THR A 28 -11.22 -12.75 -4.39
CA THR A 28 -12.38 -12.48 -5.24
C THR A 28 -13.68 -12.48 -4.46
N VAL A 29 -13.82 -13.32 -3.44
CA VAL A 29 -15.02 -13.35 -2.59
C VAL A 29 -15.14 -12.04 -1.81
N CYS A 30 -14.04 -11.58 -1.22
CA CYS A 30 -13.96 -10.32 -0.48
C CYS A 30 -14.20 -9.10 -1.37
N THR A 31 -13.79 -9.14 -2.64
CA THR A 31 -14.06 -8.02 -3.57
C THR A 31 -15.54 -7.82 -3.87
N GLN A 32 -16.35 -8.89 -3.80
CA GLN A 32 -17.80 -8.86 -4.03
C GLN A 32 -18.60 -8.54 -2.77
N ASP A 33 -18.01 -8.71 -1.57
CA ASP A 33 -18.68 -8.37 -0.33
C ASP A 33 -18.95 -6.84 -0.23
N PRO A 34 -20.21 -6.41 -0.05
CA PRO A 34 -20.56 -4.98 -0.03
C PRO A 34 -19.91 -4.20 1.10
N LYS A 35 -19.70 -4.84 2.26
CA LYS A 35 -19.09 -4.19 3.43
C LYS A 35 -17.60 -4.00 3.20
N ILE A 36 -16.90 -5.03 2.73
CA ILE A 36 -15.46 -4.95 2.41
C ILE A 36 -15.22 -3.92 1.32
N ARG A 37 -16.05 -3.93 0.26
CA ARG A 37 -15.97 -2.91 -0.80
C ARG A 37 -16.14 -1.49 -0.24
N ARG A 38 -17.10 -1.26 0.65
CA ARG A 38 -17.30 0.05 1.28
C ARG A 38 -16.09 0.47 2.10
N GLU A 39 -15.56 -0.41 2.94
CA GLU A 39 -14.38 -0.12 3.76
C GLU A 39 -13.14 0.16 2.90
N ARG A 40 -12.94 -0.59 1.81
CA ARG A 40 -11.89 -0.32 0.81
C ARG A 40 -12.05 1.08 0.20
N THR A 41 -13.26 1.48 -0.19
CA THR A 41 -13.52 2.84 -0.71
C THR A 41 -13.17 3.91 0.33
N VAL A 42 -13.56 3.71 1.59
CA VAL A 42 -13.22 4.64 2.67
C VAL A 42 -11.71 4.74 2.87
N LEU A 43 -11.02 3.59 2.92
CA LEU A 43 -9.57 3.52 3.08
C LEU A 43 -8.84 4.28 1.96
N LEU A 44 -9.17 3.98 0.70
CA LEU A 44 -8.48 4.56 -0.46
C LEU A 44 -8.85 6.03 -0.72
N GLY A 45 -9.98 6.51 -0.19
CA GLY A 45 -10.39 7.91 -0.27
C GLY A 45 -9.89 8.79 0.89
N ASP A 46 -9.39 8.20 1.99
CA ASP A 46 -8.96 8.96 3.16
C ASP A 46 -7.53 9.52 2.99
N LYS A 47 -7.37 10.82 3.18
CA LYS A 47 -6.07 11.53 3.15
C LYS A 47 -5.07 10.99 4.18
N LYS A 48 -5.52 10.30 5.22
CA LYS A 48 -4.65 9.63 6.20
C LYS A 48 -3.87 8.48 5.59
N LEU A 49 -4.37 7.86 4.52
CA LEU A 49 -3.66 6.76 3.86
C LEU A 49 -2.29 7.21 3.36
N GLU A 50 -2.19 8.40 2.78
CA GLU A 50 -0.92 8.99 2.35
C GLU A 50 0.09 9.09 3.52
N LYS A 51 -0.37 9.55 4.69
CA LYS A 51 0.46 9.61 5.91
C LYS A 51 0.90 8.22 6.37
N VAL A 52 0.02 7.22 6.28
CA VAL A 52 0.34 5.83 6.63
C VAL A 52 1.42 5.28 5.70
N LEU A 53 1.27 5.47 4.39
CA LEU A 53 2.26 5.08 3.39
C LEU A 53 3.62 5.77 3.63
N HIS A 54 3.60 7.06 3.95
CA HIS A 54 4.81 7.80 4.33
C HIS A 54 5.47 7.25 5.59
N HIS A 55 4.71 6.88 6.62
CA HIS A 55 5.26 6.28 7.82
C HIS A 55 5.86 4.89 7.57
N TRP A 56 5.27 4.10 6.66
CA TRP A 56 5.84 2.82 6.24
C TRP A 56 7.15 3.02 5.48
N ALA A 57 7.20 3.96 4.54
CA ALA A 57 8.41 4.30 3.78
C ALA A 57 9.50 4.90 4.67
N LEU A 58 9.13 5.78 5.60
CA LEU A 58 10.07 6.54 6.41
C LEU A 58 9.61 6.59 7.87
N PRO A 59 9.86 5.51 8.64
CA PRO A 59 9.43 5.43 10.03
C PRO A 59 9.97 6.59 10.86
N PRO A 60 9.19 7.19 11.78
CA PRO A 60 9.67 8.28 12.61
C PRO A 60 10.90 7.85 13.44
N ARG A 61 11.83 8.79 13.65
CA ARG A 61 12.96 8.58 14.55
C ARG A 61 12.50 8.80 15.98
N GLN A 62 12.88 7.91 16.90
CA GLN A 62 12.74 8.19 18.32
C GLN A 62 13.61 9.40 18.69
N ARG A 63 13.04 10.37 19.40
CA ARG A 63 13.79 11.52 19.93
C ARG A 63 14.96 11.04 20.79
N GLY A 64 16.13 11.63 20.60
CA GLY A 64 17.35 11.29 21.35
C GLY A 64 18.06 10.00 20.91
N SER A 65 17.50 9.23 19.98
CA SER A 65 18.14 8.00 19.50
C SER A 65 19.21 8.31 18.46
N LYS A 66 20.44 7.85 18.70
CA LYS A 66 21.53 7.82 17.70
C LYS A 66 21.45 6.59 16.77
N LYS A 67 20.49 5.69 17.00
CA LYS A 67 20.35 4.46 16.20
C LYS A 67 19.90 4.80 14.79
N LYS A 68 20.36 4.01 13.83
CA LYS A 68 19.91 4.10 12.44
C LYS A 68 18.40 3.91 12.39
N ARG A 69 17.71 4.75 11.61
CA ARG A 69 16.27 4.64 11.38
C ARG A 69 15.95 3.25 10.82
N PRO A 70 14.87 2.58 11.27
CA PRO A 70 14.42 1.34 10.65
C PRO A 70 14.21 1.55 9.16
N LYS A 71 14.59 0.57 8.33
CA LYS A 71 14.39 0.67 6.88
C LYS A 71 12.90 0.74 6.51
N GLY A 72 12.02 0.17 7.35
CA GLY A 72 10.59 0.08 7.05
C GLY A 72 10.35 -0.56 5.69
N ALA A 73 9.31 -0.09 5.00
CA ALA A 73 8.99 -0.47 3.63
C ALA A 73 9.77 0.34 2.58
N TYR A 74 10.76 1.16 2.95
CA TYR A 74 11.50 2.02 2.01
C TYR A 74 12.00 1.29 0.76
N PRO A 75 12.71 0.14 0.88
CA PRO A 75 13.25 -0.53 -0.31
C PRO A 75 12.13 -1.03 -1.23
N LEU A 76 11.07 -1.61 -0.65
CA LEU A 76 9.92 -2.12 -1.39
C LEU A 76 9.19 -0.99 -2.12
N MET A 77 8.87 0.10 -1.42
CA MET A 77 8.16 1.24 -1.99
C MET A 77 9.00 1.99 -3.04
N LYS A 78 10.32 2.08 -2.83
CA LYS A 78 11.23 2.64 -3.84
C LYS A 78 11.22 1.81 -5.12
N ASN A 79 11.33 0.48 -4.99
CA ASN A 79 11.31 -0.43 -6.13
C ASN A 79 9.98 -0.34 -6.88
N PHE A 80 8.86 -0.40 -6.15
CA PHE A 80 7.52 -0.20 -6.72
C PHE A 80 7.41 1.12 -7.48
N ALA A 81 7.78 2.25 -6.86
CA ALA A 81 7.70 3.56 -7.49
C ALA A 81 8.58 3.66 -8.74
N THR A 82 9.76 3.05 -8.72
CA THR A 82 10.68 3.03 -9.87
C THR A 82 10.08 2.24 -11.03
N SER A 83 9.54 1.05 -10.77
CA SER A 83 8.89 0.23 -11.80
C SER A 83 7.66 0.94 -12.35
N PHE A 84 6.79 1.45 -11.50
CA PHE A 84 5.58 2.16 -11.90
C PHE A 84 5.88 3.36 -12.81
N LEU A 85 6.87 4.20 -12.45
CA LEU A 85 7.26 5.34 -13.27
C LEU A 85 7.89 4.92 -14.61
N LYS A 86 8.62 3.81 -14.63
CA LYS A 86 9.21 3.28 -15.86
C LYS A 86 8.12 2.81 -16.83
N ASP A 87 7.12 2.12 -16.33
CA ASP A 87 6.01 1.62 -17.15
C ASP A 87 5.21 2.81 -17.71
N GLN A 88 4.87 3.79 -16.84
CA GLN A 88 4.17 4.99 -17.27
C GLN A 88 4.94 5.81 -18.32
N ALA A 89 6.27 5.92 -18.17
CA ALA A 89 7.10 6.62 -19.15
C ALA A 89 7.15 5.87 -20.49
N SER A 90 7.16 4.53 -20.46
CA SER A 90 7.16 3.71 -21.66
C SER A 90 5.84 3.87 -22.43
N ASP A 91 4.71 3.81 -21.73
CA ASP A 91 3.38 4.02 -22.32
C ASP A 91 3.25 5.41 -22.99
N GLU A 92 3.78 6.45 -22.36
CA GLU A 92 3.73 7.81 -22.92
C GLU A 92 4.63 7.96 -24.15
N LEU A 93 5.82 7.36 -24.14
CA LEU A 93 6.72 7.35 -25.31
C LEU A 93 6.11 6.60 -26.49
N GLU A 94 5.46 5.45 -26.25
CA GLU A 94 4.74 4.73 -27.30
C GLU A 94 3.59 5.55 -27.88
N ARG A 95 2.85 6.25 -27.01
CA ARG A 95 1.77 7.14 -27.43
C ARG A 95 2.28 8.28 -28.32
N LEU A 96 3.38 8.93 -27.93
CA LEU A 96 4.00 10.00 -28.72
C LEU A 96 4.57 9.49 -30.05
N GLY A 97 5.17 8.30 -30.06
CA GLY A 97 5.66 7.67 -31.28
C GLY A 97 4.56 7.51 -32.35
N LYS A 98 3.33 7.17 -31.94
CA LYS A 98 2.19 7.07 -32.86
C LYS A 98 1.83 8.41 -33.52
N TYR A 99 1.99 9.53 -32.82
CA TYR A 99 1.73 10.87 -33.36
C TYR A 99 2.88 11.40 -34.24
N LEU A 100 4.10 10.91 -34.04
CA LEU A 100 5.26 11.31 -34.85
C LEU A 100 5.38 10.52 -36.17
N HIS A 101 4.66 9.40 -36.28
CA HIS A 101 4.58 8.57 -37.49
C HIS A 101 3.26 8.71 -38.26
N SER A 102 2.35 9.58 -37.81
CA SER A 102 1.12 9.99 -38.52
C SER A 102 1.34 11.30 -39.26
#